data_AF-A0A842I443-F1
#
_entry.id   AF-A0A842I443-F1
#
_cell.length_a   1.000
_cell.length_b   1.000
_cell.length_c   1.000
_cell.angle_alpha   90.00
_cell.angle_beta   90.00
_cell.angle_gamma   90.00
#
_symmetry.space_group_name_H-M   'P 1'
#
loop_
_entity.id
_entity.type
_entity.pdbx_description
1 polymer ?
#
loop_
_entity_poly.entity_id
_entity_poly.type
_entity_poly.pdbx_seq_one_letter_code
_entity_poly.pdbx_strand_id
1 'polypeptide(L)'
;MLGRNPPSGLVAFASWGLSSRNFRDRNLPVPKPVFILNGPNLNLLGMRQPEIYGRETLEDVADACSALAEELGLSIRFHQSNHEGALVDWIHQARAEASGIIINPAAYTHTSVAILDALNAFEGPVLEVHISNVHRREAFRHHSYVSLRAEGVIAGFGTEGYGLALRRMKTLVSK
;
A
#
# COMPACT_ATOMS: atom_id res chain seq x y z
N MET A 1 -38.86 5.90 77.36
CA MET A 1 -39.96 5.56 76.42
C MET A 1 -39.85 6.51 75.24
N LEU A 2 -39.53 6.01 74.04
CA LEU A 2 -40.50 5.85 72.93
C LEU A 2 -41.26 7.17 72.65
N GLY A 3 -41.20 7.83 71.50
CA GLY A 3 -40.65 7.56 70.18
C GLY A 3 -41.47 8.32 69.13
N ARG A 4 -40.83 8.67 67.99
CA ARG A 4 -41.40 8.87 66.63
C ARG A 4 -42.29 10.11 66.40
N ASN A 5 -42.23 10.87 65.30
CA ASN A 5 -41.79 10.60 63.91
C ASN A 5 -41.64 11.96 63.11
N PRO A 6 -41.27 11.99 61.80
CA PRO A 6 -40.19 12.85 61.24
C PRO A 6 -40.68 13.93 60.24
N PRO A 7 -39.75 14.56 59.47
CA PRO A 7 -40.08 14.81 58.06
C PRO A 7 -38.97 14.49 57.04
N SER A 8 -39.45 13.92 55.92
CA SER A 8 -39.07 14.14 54.51
C SER A 8 -37.62 14.44 54.10
N GLY A 9 -37.00 13.42 53.51
CA GLY A 9 -36.68 13.40 52.06
C GLY A 9 -35.88 14.55 51.44
N LEU A 10 -34.56 14.36 51.34
CA LEU A 10 -33.72 14.93 50.30
C LEU A 10 -32.86 13.81 49.70
N VAL A 11 -33.03 13.59 48.40
CA VAL A 11 -32.23 12.65 47.61
C VAL A 11 -30.89 13.31 47.32
N ALA A 12 -29.81 12.77 47.88
CA ALA A 12 -28.45 13.18 47.55
C ALA A 12 -28.01 12.51 46.23
N PHE A 13 -27.74 13.31 45.20
CA PHE A 13 -27.00 12.87 44.02
C PHE A 13 -25.54 12.62 44.42
N ALA A 14 -25.11 11.37 44.30
CA ALA A 14 -23.71 10.98 44.48
C ALA A 14 -22.87 11.52 43.32
N SER A 15 -21.96 12.45 43.63
CA SER A 15 -20.89 12.91 42.74
C SER A 15 -19.85 11.80 42.60
N TRP A 16 -19.86 11.10 41.46
CA TRP A 16 -18.72 10.31 41.02
C TRP A 16 -17.79 11.23 40.21
N GLY A 17 -16.59 11.45 40.75
CA GLY A 17 -15.54 12.23 40.11
C GLY A 17 -15.11 11.58 38.80
N LEU A 18 -15.62 12.09 37.68
CA LEU A 18 -15.02 11.92 36.38
C LEU A 18 -13.74 12.75 36.36
N SER A 19 -12.61 12.08 36.56
CA SER A 19 -11.31 12.58 36.14
C SER A 19 -11.42 13.01 34.68
N SER A 20 -11.34 14.32 34.46
CA SER A 20 -11.17 14.97 33.17
C SER A 20 -9.87 14.50 32.55
N ARG A 21 -9.88 13.31 31.93
CA ARG A 21 -8.80 12.89 31.05
C ARG A 21 -8.77 13.89 29.90
N ASN A 22 -7.71 14.68 29.88
CA ASN A 22 -7.32 15.54 28.78
C ASN A 22 -7.39 14.78 27.47
N PHE A 23 -8.49 14.95 26.74
CA PHE A 23 -8.63 14.62 25.32
C PHE A 23 -7.91 15.72 24.51
N ARG A 24 -6.64 15.98 24.84
CA ARG A 24 -5.77 16.76 23.97
C ARG A 24 -5.39 15.84 22.83
N ASP A 25 -5.74 16.25 21.60
CA ASP A 25 -5.28 15.72 20.33
C ASP A 25 -4.03 14.86 20.47
N ARG A 26 -4.22 13.54 20.54
CA ARG A 26 -3.13 12.64 20.20
C ARG A 26 -2.97 12.81 18.70
N ASN A 27 -2.00 13.62 18.32
CA ASN A 27 -1.47 13.70 16.97
C ASN A 27 -0.85 12.32 16.64
N LEU A 28 -1.70 11.31 16.49
CA LEU A 28 -1.30 9.97 16.09
C LEU A 28 -0.75 10.14 14.68
N PRO A 29 0.50 9.72 14.41
CA PRO A 29 1.03 9.79 13.07
C PRO A 29 0.08 9.05 12.14
N VAL A 30 -0.44 9.77 11.14
CA VAL A 30 -1.24 9.16 10.08
C VAL A 30 -0.38 8.03 9.47
N PRO A 31 -0.90 6.80 9.35
CA PRO A 31 -0.12 5.71 8.78
C PRO A 31 0.43 6.10 7.41
N LYS A 32 1.74 6.02 7.25
CA LYS A 32 2.40 6.29 5.97
C LYS A 32 1.84 5.34 4.90
N PRO A 33 1.43 5.84 3.72
CA PRO A 33 0.86 5.01 2.66
C PRO A 33 1.87 4.02 2.09
N VAL A 34 1.35 2.99 1.43
CA VAL A 34 2.12 2.14 0.52
C VAL A 34 2.12 2.79 -0.86
N PHE A 35 3.28 2.97 -1.47
CA PHE A 35 3.37 3.46 -2.84
C PHE A 35 3.27 2.28 -3.81
N ILE A 36 2.34 2.34 -4.75
CA ILE A 36 2.18 1.39 -5.85
C ILE A 36 2.64 2.08 -7.14
N LEU A 37 3.78 1.64 -7.68
CA LEU A 37 4.46 2.29 -8.80
C LEU A 37 4.42 1.42 -10.05
N ASN A 38 3.99 1.99 -11.17
CA ASN A 38 3.78 1.26 -12.42
C ASN A 38 4.62 1.85 -13.54
N GLY A 39 5.41 0.99 -14.16
CA GLY A 39 6.33 1.32 -15.23
C GLY A 39 5.66 1.51 -16.60
N PRO A 40 6.48 1.53 -17.66
CA PRO A 40 6.04 1.95 -18.98
C PRO A 40 5.05 0.97 -19.60
N ASN A 41 4.17 1.51 -20.43
CA ASN A 41 3.11 0.85 -21.21
C ASN A 41 1.97 0.24 -20.37
N LEU A 42 2.03 0.28 -19.04
CA LEU A 42 0.93 -0.23 -18.21
C LEU A 42 -0.33 0.63 -18.32
N ASN A 43 -0.22 1.89 -18.73
CA ASN A 43 -1.37 2.73 -19.10
C ASN A 43 -2.18 2.19 -20.29
N LEU A 44 -1.66 1.21 -21.03
CA LEU A 44 -2.33 0.57 -22.16
C LEU A 44 -3.05 -0.74 -21.78
N LEU A 45 -3.03 -1.12 -20.49
CA LEU A 45 -3.72 -2.31 -19.99
C LEU A 45 -5.23 -2.23 -20.31
N GLY A 46 -5.82 -3.36 -20.71
CA GLY A 46 -7.23 -3.44 -21.12
C GLY A 46 -7.56 -2.87 -22.51
N MET A 47 -6.66 -2.07 -23.11
CA MET A 47 -6.90 -1.43 -24.41
C MET A 47 -6.51 -2.31 -25.61
N ARG A 48 -5.60 -3.27 -25.41
CA ARG A 48 -5.00 -4.06 -26.50
C ARG A 48 -5.65 -5.43 -26.58
N GLN A 49 -6.31 -5.73 -27.70
CA GLN A 49 -6.96 -7.04 -27.97
C GLN A 49 -7.73 -7.57 -26.73
N PRO A 50 -8.74 -6.83 -26.23
CA PRO A 50 -9.42 -7.13 -24.96
C PRO A 50 -10.02 -8.54 -24.89
N GLU A 51 -10.41 -9.10 -26.04
CA GLU A 51 -10.92 -10.47 -26.16
C GLU A 51 -9.85 -11.54 -25.82
N ILE A 52 -8.56 -11.19 -25.86
CA ILE A 52 -7.42 -12.08 -25.61
C ILE A 52 -6.78 -11.82 -24.24
N TYR A 53 -6.65 -10.55 -23.84
CA TYR A 53 -5.88 -10.15 -22.64
C TYR A 53 -6.73 -9.68 -21.46
N GLY A 54 -8.05 -9.68 -21.61
CA GLY A 54 -8.97 -9.12 -20.63
C GLY A 54 -9.22 -7.63 -20.87
N ARG A 55 -10.32 -7.15 -20.29
CA ARG A 55 -10.80 -5.76 -20.42
C ARG A 55 -10.38 -4.86 -19.27
N GLU A 56 -9.78 -5.43 -18.24
CA GLU A 56 -9.40 -4.71 -17.04
C GLU A 56 -8.31 -3.68 -17.37
N THR A 57 -8.57 -2.43 -16.98
CA THR A 57 -7.69 -1.29 -17.18
C THR A 57 -6.81 -1.07 -15.95
N LEU A 58 -5.79 -0.20 -16.08
CA LEU A 58 -4.98 0.15 -14.91
C LEU A 58 -5.78 0.96 -13.87
N GLU A 59 -6.82 1.68 -14.29
CA GLU A 59 -7.76 2.37 -13.41
C GLU A 59 -8.52 1.34 -12.54
N ASP A 60 -9.04 0.28 -13.16
CA ASP A 60 -9.74 -0.80 -12.44
C ASP A 60 -8.81 -1.47 -11.39
N VAL A 61 -7.54 -1.66 -11.73
CA VAL A 61 -6.52 -2.16 -10.79
C VAL A 61 -6.30 -1.19 -9.63
N ALA A 62 -6.27 0.12 -9.89
CA ALA A 62 -6.10 1.14 -8.86
C ALA A 62 -7.30 1.16 -7.90
N ASP A 63 -8.53 1.04 -8.42
CA ASP A 63 -9.76 0.96 -7.63
C ASP A 63 -9.79 -0.30 -6.76
N ALA A 64 -9.47 -1.46 -7.35
CA ALA A 64 -9.40 -2.73 -6.62
C ALA A 64 -8.32 -2.69 -5.51
N CYS A 65 -7.16 -2.09 -5.79
CA CYS A 65 -6.12 -1.89 -4.78
C CYS A 65 -6.57 -0.95 -3.66
N SER A 66 -7.28 0.12 -3.99
CA SER A 66 -7.77 1.11 -3.03
C SER A 66 -8.78 0.47 -2.07
N ALA A 67 -9.76 -0.26 -2.61
CA ALA A 67 -10.75 -0.99 -1.81
C ALA A 67 -10.09 -2.02 -0.88
N LEU A 68 -9.17 -2.84 -1.41
CA LEU A 68 -8.46 -3.82 -0.59
C LEU A 68 -7.56 -3.17 0.47
N ALA A 69 -6.90 -2.05 0.14
CA ALA A 69 -6.08 -1.33 1.11
C ALA A 69 -6.92 -0.85 2.30
N GLU A 70 -8.11 -0.31 2.04
CA GLU A 70 -9.06 0.10 3.08
C GLU A 70 -9.45 -1.08 3.99
N GLU A 71 -9.80 -2.23 3.40
CA GLU A 71 -10.09 -3.46 4.15
C GLU A 71 -8.91 -3.90 5.05
N LEU A 72 -7.68 -3.71 4.58
CA LEU A 72 -6.45 -4.06 5.30
C LEU A 72 -6.01 -2.98 6.32
N GLY A 73 -6.73 -1.86 6.42
CA GLY A 73 -6.34 -0.71 7.23
C GLY A 73 -5.02 -0.10 6.76
N LEU A 74 -4.82 -0.01 5.45
CA LEU A 74 -3.72 0.66 4.78
C LEU A 74 -4.24 1.85 3.98
N SER A 75 -3.35 2.79 3.68
CA SER A 75 -3.55 3.79 2.64
C SER A 75 -2.56 3.54 1.50
N ILE A 76 -2.93 3.92 0.27
CA ILE A 76 -2.06 3.75 -0.89
C ILE A 76 -1.88 5.05 -1.67
N ARG A 77 -0.76 5.14 -2.41
CA ARG A 77 -0.59 6.08 -3.52
C ARG A 77 -0.28 5.30 -4.78
N PHE A 78 -1.12 5.44 -5.80
CA PHE A 78 -1.02 4.68 -7.03
C PHE A 78 -0.52 5.60 -8.15
N HIS A 79 0.63 5.26 -8.73
CA HIS A 79 1.26 6.06 -9.78
C HIS A 79 1.68 5.20 -10.96
N GLN A 80 1.64 5.78 -12.16
CA GLN A 80 2.14 5.18 -13.38
C GLN A 80 2.93 6.21 -14.19
N SER A 81 4.04 5.80 -14.80
CA SER A 81 4.75 6.63 -15.77
C SER A 81 5.46 5.82 -16.84
N ASN A 82 5.53 6.41 -18.03
CA ASN A 82 6.39 5.96 -19.13
C ASN A 82 7.81 6.54 -19.04
N HIS A 83 8.07 7.42 -18.06
CA HIS A 83 9.36 8.07 -17.87
C HIS A 83 10.07 7.49 -16.64
N GLU A 84 11.25 6.90 -16.86
CA GLU A 84 12.08 6.32 -15.80
C GLU A 84 12.36 7.32 -14.65
N GLY A 85 12.70 8.57 -14.98
CA GLY A 85 12.97 9.60 -13.98
C GLY A 85 11.80 9.85 -13.02
N ALA A 86 10.55 9.74 -13.49
CA ALA A 86 9.38 9.91 -12.63
C ALA A 86 9.28 8.79 -11.59
N LEU A 87 9.60 7.54 -11.96
CA LEU A 87 9.66 6.43 -11.00
C LEU A 87 10.75 6.65 -9.97
N VAL A 88 11.93 7.09 -10.41
CA VAL A 88 13.05 7.43 -9.51
C VAL A 88 12.65 8.52 -8.52
N ASP A 89 12.00 9.59 -8.99
CA ASP A 89 11.55 10.69 -8.13
C ASP A 89 10.49 10.24 -7.12
N TRP A 90 9.54 9.39 -7.52
CA TRP A 90 8.56 8.81 -6.60
C TRP A 90 9.18 7.86 -5.58
N ILE A 91 10.22 7.10 -5.95
CA ILE A 91 10.98 6.29 -5.00
C ILE A 91 11.72 7.18 -4.00
N HIS A 92 12.32 8.28 -4.45
CA HIS A 92 12.93 9.26 -3.56
C HIS A 92 11.91 9.88 -2.59
N GLN A 93 10.72 10.23 -3.10
CA GLN A 93 9.62 10.72 -2.27
C GLN A 93 9.17 9.68 -1.24
N ALA A 94 9.06 8.40 -1.65
CA ALA A 94 8.66 7.30 -0.78
C ALA A 94 9.57 7.14 0.44
N ARG A 95 10.87 7.50 0.35
CA ARG A 95 11.80 7.46 1.49
C ARG A 95 11.31 8.26 2.69
N ALA A 96 10.68 9.40 2.46
CA ALA A 96 10.12 10.22 3.52
C ALA A 96 8.67 9.81 3.85
N GLU A 97 7.89 9.45 2.85
CA GLU A 97 6.43 9.46 2.93
C GLU A 97 5.79 8.06 2.97
N ALA A 98 6.47 7.00 2.54
CA ALA A 98 5.88 5.67 2.40
C ALA A 98 6.25 4.73 3.55
N SER A 99 5.37 3.76 3.82
CA SER A 99 5.66 2.61 4.69
C SER A 99 6.20 1.41 3.91
N GLY A 100 5.99 1.35 2.59
CA GLY A 100 6.47 0.29 1.71
C GLY A 100 6.23 0.63 0.24
N ILE A 101 6.88 -0.11 -0.65
CA ILE A 101 6.74 0.04 -2.11
C ILE A 101 6.29 -1.29 -2.73
N ILE A 102 5.24 -1.23 -3.54
CA ILE A 102 4.89 -2.27 -4.51
C ILE A 102 5.20 -1.68 -5.88
N ILE A 103 6.00 -2.36 -6.68
CA ILE A 103 6.40 -1.86 -8.01
C ILE A 103 6.15 -2.92 -9.07
N ASN A 104 5.46 -2.51 -10.14
CA ASN A 104 5.49 -3.22 -11.42
C ASN A 104 6.35 -2.40 -12.39
N PRO A 105 7.65 -2.71 -12.52
CA PRO A 105 8.58 -1.94 -13.33
C PRO A 105 8.37 -2.15 -14.84
N ALA A 106 7.49 -3.07 -15.24
CA ALA A 106 7.27 -3.47 -16.63
C ALA A 106 8.60 -3.72 -17.35
N ALA A 107 8.83 -3.05 -18.49
CA ALA A 107 10.06 -3.23 -19.26
C ALA A 107 11.33 -2.80 -18.50
N TYR A 108 11.22 -1.81 -17.59
CA TYR A 108 12.39 -1.28 -16.88
C TYR A 108 13.01 -2.26 -15.90
N THR A 109 12.29 -3.32 -15.53
CA THR A 109 12.86 -4.36 -14.66
C THR A 109 14.13 -4.97 -15.28
N HIS A 110 14.17 -5.07 -16.61
CA HIS A 110 15.26 -5.72 -17.34
C HIS A 110 16.42 -4.79 -17.66
N THR A 111 16.26 -3.47 -17.47
CA THR A 111 17.20 -2.47 -18.01
C THR A 111 17.65 -1.42 -17.01
N SER A 112 16.84 -1.11 -16.00
CA SER A 112 17.06 0.08 -15.16
C SER A 112 17.89 -0.21 -13.92
N VAL A 113 19.18 0.09 -14.02
CA VAL A 113 20.05 0.21 -12.83
C VAL A 113 19.66 1.44 -12.00
N ALA A 114 19.19 2.52 -12.63
CA ALA A 114 18.76 3.73 -11.94
C ALA A 114 17.60 3.49 -10.95
N ILE A 115 16.59 2.71 -11.35
CA ILE A 115 15.50 2.31 -10.46
C ILE A 115 16.01 1.41 -9.33
N LEU A 116 16.93 0.48 -9.61
CA LEU A 116 17.55 -0.36 -8.58
C LEU A 116 18.28 0.50 -7.53
N ASP A 117 19.11 1.45 -7.96
CA ASP A 117 19.84 2.33 -7.05
C ASP A 117 18.90 3.20 -6.20
N ALA A 118 17.82 3.71 -6.80
CA ALA A 118 16.78 4.43 -6.06
C ALA A 118 16.09 3.53 -5.01
N LEU A 119 15.75 2.28 -5.36
CA LEU A 119 15.14 1.32 -4.44
C LEU A 119 16.11 0.88 -3.33
N ASN A 120 17.40 0.78 -3.61
CA ASN A 120 18.43 0.50 -2.59
C ASN A 120 18.53 1.62 -1.55
N ALA A 121 18.18 2.85 -1.89
CA ALA A 121 18.11 3.98 -0.96
C ALA A 121 16.82 4.02 -0.12
N PHE A 122 15.81 3.19 -0.43
CA PHE A 122 14.59 3.04 0.35
C PHE A 122 14.75 1.94 1.41
N GLU A 123 14.59 2.29 2.68
CA GLU A 123 14.82 1.38 3.81
C GLU A 123 13.64 0.45 4.12
N GLY A 124 12.44 0.78 3.62
CA GLY A 124 11.24 -0.02 3.83
C GLY A 124 11.15 -1.26 2.91
N PRO A 125 10.12 -2.09 3.10
CA PRO A 125 9.88 -3.26 2.26
C PRO A 125 9.55 -2.89 0.81
N VAL A 126 10.11 -3.65 -0.13
CA VAL A 126 9.83 -3.54 -1.57
C VAL A 126 9.29 -4.87 -2.11
N LEU A 127 8.18 -4.86 -2.84
CA LEU A 127 7.65 -6.03 -3.54
C LEU A 127 7.56 -5.76 -5.04
N GLU A 128 8.03 -6.71 -5.86
CA GLU A 128 7.94 -6.64 -7.31
C GLU A 128 6.72 -7.41 -7.82
N VAL A 129 5.99 -6.82 -8.76
CA VAL A 129 4.80 -7.40 -9.39
C VAL A 129 4.96 -7.42 -10.90
N HIS A 130 4.58 -8.54 -11.52
CA HIS A 130 4.38 -8.66 -12.97
C HIS A 130 3.04 -9.32 -13.27
N ILE A 131 2.22 -8.65 -14.07
CA ILE A 131 0.92 -9.19 -14.52
C ILE A 131 1.13 -10.52 -15.26
N SER A 132 2.11 -10.57 -16.18
CA SER A 132 2.46 -11.77 -16.94
C SER A 132 3.55 -12.60 -16.28
N ASN A 133 3.60 -13.90 -16.57
CA ASN A 133 4.73 -14.74 -16.17
C ASN A 133 5.95 -14.42 -17.04
N VAL A 134 6.89 -13.62 -16.52
CA VAL A 134 8.09 -13.19 -17.24
C VAL A 134 9.02 -14.35 -17.60
N HIS A 135 8.98 -15.46 -16.87
CA HIS A 135 9.81 -16.65 -17.11
C HIS A 135 9.33 -17.54 -18.26
N ARG A 136 8.13 -17.28 -18.80
CA ARG A 136 7.64 -17.94 -20.02
C ARG A 136 7.97 -17.17 -21.30
N ARG A 137 8.66 -16.03 -21.17
CA ARG A 137 8.92 -15.11 -22.26
C ARG A 137 10.37 -15.24 -22.74
N GLU A 138 10.82 -14.27 -23.53
CA GLU A 138 12.16 -14.26 -24.09
C GLU A 138 13.22 -14.23 -22.97
N ALA A 139 14.39 -14.85 -23.20
CA ALA A 139 15.42 -15.01 -22.16
C ALA A 139 15.88 -13.71 -21.50
N PHE A 140 15.89 -12.59 -22.24
CA PHE A 140 16.24 -11.28 -21.68
C PHE A 140 15.25 -10.81 -20.60
N ARG A 141 14.04 -11.38 -20.55
CA ARG A 141 13.03 -11.06 -19.52
C ARG A 141 13.19 -11.84 -18.23
N HIS A 142 14.14 -12.77 -18.18
CA HIS A 142 14.41 -13.56 -16.99
C HIS A 142 15.32 -12.82 -16.00
N HIS A 143 16.03 -11.78 -16.47
CA HIS A 143 16.83 -10.92 -15.62
C HIS A 143 16.00 -9.73 -15.14
N SER A 144 16.02 -9.48 -13.84
CA SER A 144 15.40 -8.32 -13.21
C SER A 144 16.39 -7.65 -12.26
N TYR A 145 16.65 -6.36 -12.49
CA TYR A 145 17.40 -5.53 -11.56
C TYR A 145 16.59 -5.26 -10.30
N VAL A 146 15.26 -5.08 -10.42
CA VAL A 146 14.39 -4.80 -9.27
C VAL A 146 14.30 -6.00 -8.32
N SER A 147 14.34 -7.22 -8.84
CA SER A 147 14.34 -8.45 -8.04
C SER A 147 15.57 -8.57 -7.14
N LEU A 148 16.66 -7.87 -7.44
CA LEU A 148 17.86 -7.84 -6.58
C LEU A 148 17.62 -7.09 -5.27
N ARG A 149 16.64 -6.18 -5.25
CA ARG A 149 16.26 -5.40 -4.06
C ARG A 149 14.92 -5.84 -3.46
N ALA A 150 14.02 -6.47 -4.20
CA ALA A 150 12.70 -6.81 -3.68
C ALA A 150 12.72 -7.97 -2.65
N GLU A 151 11.85 -7.89 -1.64
CA GLU A 151 11.65 -8.92 -0.61
C GLU A 151 10.90 -10.15 -1.16
N GLY A 152 10.27 -9.97 -2.32
CA GLY A 152 9.55 -11.00 -3.03
C GLY A 152 9.08 -10.51 -4.39
N VAL A 153 8.86 -11.47 -5.29
CA VAL A 153 8.40 -11.25 -6.66
C VAL A 153 7.11 -12.04 -6.87
N ILE A 154 6.07 -11.37 -7.37
CA ILE A 154 4.80 -11.98 -7.76
C ILE A 154 4.67 -11.82 -9.27
N ALA A 155 4.70 -12.92 -10.02
CA ALA A 155 4.66 -12.89 -11.48
C ALA A 155 3.65 -13.89 -12.04
N GLY A 156 2.84 -13.44 -13.00
CA GLY A 156 1.93 -14.31 -13.76
C GLY A 156 0.58 -14.58 -13.12
N PHE A 157 0.21 -13.83 -12.08
CA PHE A 157 -1.11 -13.90 -11.44
C PHE A 157 -2.08 -12.86 -12.00
N GLY A 158 -1.80 -12.30 -13.19
CA GLY A 158 -2.60 -11.21 -13.73
C GLY A 158 -2.57 -9.99 -12.81
N THR A 159 -3.65 -9.23 -12.83
CA THR A 159 -3.89 -8.06 -11.98
C THR A 159 -4.11 -8.42 -10.52
N GLU A 160 -4.57 -9.64 -10.21
CA GLU A 160 -4.69 -10.14 -8.83
C GLU A 160 -3.35 -10.14 -8.08
N GLY A 161 -2.22 -10.17 -8.82
CA GLY A 161 -0.88 -10.05 -8.27
C GLY A 161 -0.66 -8.79 -7.41
N TYR A 162 -1.35 -7.68 -7.71
CA TYR A 162 -1.31 -6.47 -6.89
C TYR A 162 -1.98 -6.67 -5.53
N GLY A 163 -3.12 -7.36 -5.51
CA GLY A 163 -3.82 -7.68 -4.26
C GLY A 163 -3.03 -8.64 -3.38
N LEU A 164 -2.38 -9.64 -3.98
CA LEU A 164 -1.44 -10.53 -3.28
C LEU A 164 -0.28 -9.74 -2.65
N ALA A 165 0.28 -8.79 -3.40
CA ALA A 165 1.34 -7.91 -2.92
C ALA A 165 0.87 -7.04 -1.74
N LEU A 166 -0.32 -6.45 -1.80
CA LEU A 166 -0.88 -5.64 -0.71
C LEU A 166 -1.09 -6.43 0.58
N ARG A 167 -1.65 -7.65 0.49
CA ARG A 167 -1.81 -8.53 1.66
C ARG A 167 -0.46 -8.87 2.29
N ARG A 168 0.55 -9.16 1.46
CA ARG A 168 1.91 -9.40 1.95
C ARG A 168 2.51 -8.14 2.58
N MET A 169 2.34 -7.00 1.93
CA MET A 169 2.83 -5.70 2.41
C MET A 169 2.25 -5.37 3.79
N LYS A 170 0.95 -5.60 4.02
CA LYS A 170 0.32 -5.44 5.34
C LYS A 170 1.09 -6.18 6.43
N THR A 171 1.45 -7.43 6.18
CA THR A 171 2.24 -8.22 7.13
C THR A 171 3.66 -7.67 7.35
N LEU A 172 4.29 -7.10 6.32
CA LEU A 172 5.63 -6.55 6.41
C LEU A 172 5.68 -5.24 7.20
N VAL A 173 4.72 -4.34 6.99
CA VAL A 173 4.69 -3.01 7.64
C VAL A 173 4.08 -3.00 9.04
N SER A 174 3.51 -4.12 9.48
CA SER A 174 2.92 -4.25 10.82
C SER A 174 3.89 -4.86 11.86
N LYS A 175 5.14 -5.11 11.47
CA LYS A 175 6.21 -5.59 12.37
C LYS A 175 6.98 -4.42 12.95
#